data_AF-A0A2R6C9C6-F1
#
_entry.id   AF-A0A2R6C9C6-F1
#
_cell.length_a   1.000
_cell.length_b   1.000
_cell.length_c   1.000
_cell.angle_alpha   90.00
_cell.angle_beta   90.00
_cell.angle_gamma   90.00
#
_symmetry.space_group_name_H-M   'P 1'
#
loop_
_entity.id
_entity.type
_entity.pdbx_description
1 polymer ?
#
loop_
_entity_poly.entity_id
_entity_poly.type
_entity_poly.pdbx_seq_one_letter_code
_entity_poly.pdbx_strand_id
1 'polypeptide(L)'
;MSAASGFLAGYSFAVAAYVVLLTCLSGLLMFARTRSWGVSFTPIDLLSTLLDASRKREGGFRSTLMVVADSAYQNIFRLRRAGAWCNEAVHVEGRALVLYGSIGLLLASILGFISAHTGVILLTDVLLGVESASGLVFAAGGFILVFRRARATNIRAVTHLDTWVLHSLIILFGVASALSSVYGLVNPTAVASAPHILTLVVLGVLLLYAPFSELTFLIWKGALITLKGIRGEAQRAESSVDSRGTTLGGQH
;
A
#
# COMPACT_ATOMS: atom_id res chain seq x y z
N MET A 1 -37.77 4.72 -5.50
CA MET A 1 -36.37 5.22 -5.43
C MET A 1 -36.35 6.61 -6.04
N SER A 2 -35.82 7.62 -5.33
CA SER A 2 -35.79 9.00 -5.85
C SER A 2 -34.64 9.17 -6.84
N ALA A 3 -34.77 10.07 -7.83
CA ALA A 3 -33.68 10.39 -8.77
C ALA A 3 -32.35 10.76 -8.07
N ALA A 4 -32.42 11.39 -6.89
CA ALA A 4 -31.27 11.72 -6.06
C ALA A 4 -30.55 10.47 -5.52
N SER A 5 -31.28 9.43 -5.08
CA SER A 5 -30.69 8.16 -4.65
C SER A 5 -29.99 7.40 -5.80
N GLY A 6 -30.55 7.47 -7.01
CA GLY A 6 -29.93 6.89 -8.21
C GLY A 6 -28.65 7.62 -8.63
N PHE A 7 -28.64 8.96 -8.57
CA PHE A 7 -27.46 9.77 -8.88
C PHE A 7 -26.31 9.52 -7.90
N LEU A 8 -26.58 9.45 -6.60
CA LEU A 8 -25.57 9.21 -5.56
C LEU A 8 -24.92 7.84 -5.66
N ALA A 9 -25.71 6.80 -5.95
CA ALA A 9 -25.20 5.46 -6.22
C ALA A 9 -24.34 5.46 -7.49
N GLY A 10 -24.85 6.05 -8.59
CA GLY A 10 -24.12 6.15 -9.85
C GLY A 10 -22.77 6.87 -9.73
N TYR A 11 -22.73 7.98 -9.01
CA TYR A 11 -21.50 8.73 -8.73
C TYR A 11 -20.50 7.89 -7.92
N SER A 12 -20.95 7.24 -6.83
CA SER A 12 -20.10 6.39 -5.99
C SER A 12 -19.48 5.23 -6.78
N PHE A 13 -20.27 4.57 -7.64
CA PHE A 13 -19.75 3.51 -8.53
C PHE A 13 -18.79 4.05 -9.59
N ALA A 14 -19.05 5.23 -10.17
CA ALA A 14 -18.15 5.86 -11.12
C ALA A 14 -16.80 6.22 -10.47
N VAL A 15 -16.80 6.71 -9.24
CA VAL A 15 -15.59 6.97 -8.45
C VAL A 15 -14.82 5.67 -8.17
N ALA A 16 -15.50 4.61 -7.72
CA ALA A 16 -14.88 3.31 -7.51
C ALA A 16 -14.26 2.75 -8.81
N ALA A 17 -15.00 2.83 -9.92
CA ALA A 17 -14.51 2.41 -11.23
C ALA A 17 -13.29 3.22 -11.67
N TYR A 18 -13.30 4.54 -11.50
CA TYR A 18 -12.16 5.42 -11.77
C TYR A 18 -10.91 5.00 -10.98
N VAL A 19 -11.04 4.77 -9.67
CA VAL A 19 -9.93 4.33 -8.82
C VAL A 19 -9.42 2.96 -9.23
N VAL A 20 -10.30 2.01 -9.54
CA VAL A 20 -9.93 0.67 -10.01
C VAL A 20 -9.17 0.75 -11.34
N LEU A 21 -9.70 1.47 -12.34
CA LEU A 21 -9.06 1.63 -13.64
C LEU A 21 -7.67 2.27 -13.51
N LEU A 22 -7.53 3.33 -12.72
CA LEU A 22 -6.23 3.96 -12.48
C LEU A 22 -5.26 3.06 -11.72
N THR A 23 -5.74 2.27 -10.77
CA THR A 23 -4.89 1.30 -10.05
C THR A 23 -4.39 0.22 -11.00
N CYS A 24 -5.26 -0.30 -11.88
CA CYS A 24 -4.87 -1.25 -12.91
C CYS A 24 -3.84 -0.64 -13.88
N LEU A 25 -4.08 0.58 -14.36
CA LEU A 25 -3.18 1.29 -15.25
C LEU A 25 -1.81 1.54 -14.58
N SER A 26 -1.81 2.01 -13.32
CA SER A 26 -0.60 2.19 -12.53
C SER A 26 0.17 0.87 -12.38
N GLY A 27 -0.52 -0.23 -12.08
CA GLY A 27 0.08 -1.56 -12.00
C GLY A 27 0.70 -2.02 -13.32
N LEU A 28 0.03 -1.78 -14.45
CA LEU A 28 0.56 -2.09 -15.79
C LEU A 28 1.81 -1.26 -16.11
N LEU A 29 1.78 0.05 -15.83
CA LEU A 29 2.92 0.94 -16.03
C LEU A 29 4.09 0.54 -15.13
N MET A 30 3.82 0.20 -13.87
CA MET A 30 4.81 -0.27 -12.91
C MET A 30 5.46 -1.58 -13.39
N PHE A 31 4.68 -2.51 -13.93
CA PHE A 31 5.17 -3.75 -14.52
C PHE A 31 6.07 -3.48 -15.74
N ALA A 32 5.59 -2.67 -16.69
CA ALA A 32 6.36 -2.29 -17.89
C ALA A 32 7.67 -1.60 -17.51
N ARG A 33 7.62 -0.68 -16.53
CA ARG A 33 8.79 0.01 -16.00
C ARG A 33 9.77 -0.95 -15.36
N THR A 34 9.31 -1.85 -14.50
CA THR A 34 10.17 -2.84 -13.85
C THR A 34 10.85 -3.74 -14.89
N ARG A 35 10.09 -4.19 -15.90
CA ARG A 35 10.64 -5.01 -16.99
C ARG A 35 11.70 -4.27 -17.81
N SER A 36 11.54 -2.95 -17.99
CA SER A 36 12.54 -2.11 -18.68
C SER A 36 13.90 -2.09 -17.99
N TRP A 37 14.00 -2.46 -16.72
CA TRP A 37 15.26 -2.55 -16.00
C TRP A 37 16.08 -3.81 -16.35
N GLY A 38 15.52 -4.75 -17.12
CA GLY A 38 16.21 -6.00 -17.47
C GLY A 38 16.41 -6.94 -16.28
N VAL A 39 15.64 -6.76 -15.20
CA VAL A 39 15.71 -7.61 -14.00
C VAL A 39 15.04 -8.96 -14.24
N SER A 40 15.60 -10.03 -13.66
CA SER A 40 15.09 -11.41 -13.78
C SER A 40 13.85 -11.69 -12.94
N PHE A 41 13.38 -10.72 -12.17
CA PHE A 41 12.23 -10.84 -11.26
C PHE A 41 11.35 -9.60 -11.34
N THR A 42 10.04 -9.82 -11.42
CA THR A 42 8.99 -8.81 -11.37
C THR A 42 8.03 -9.08 -10.20
N PRO A 43 7.32 -8.08 -9.66
CA PRO A 43 6.33 -8.29 -8.60
C PRO A 43 5.24 -9.31 -8.98
N ILE A 44 4.96 -9.49 -10.27
CA ILE A 44 4.00 -10.50 -10.77
C ILE A 44 4.50 -11.92 -10.50
N ASP A 45 5.82 -12.16 -10.52
CA ASP A 45 6.39 -13.48 -10.22
C ASP A 45 6.18 -13.88 -8.75
N LEU A 46 6.07 -12.90 -7.85
CA LEU A 46 5.64 -13.17 -6.48
C LEU A 46 4.17 -13.60 -6.46
N LEU A 47 3.30 -12.89 -7.19
CA LEU A 47 1.87 -13.21 -7.25
C LEU A 47 1.62 -14.61 -7.83
N SER A 48 2.31 -14.98 -8.91
CA SER A 48 2.21 -16.33 -9.49
C SER A 48 2.68 -17.40 -8.50
N THR A 49 3.81 -17.17 -7.82
CA THR A 49 4.31 -18.07 -6.77
C THR A 49 3.29 -18.25 -5.64
N LEU A 50 2.61 -17.17 -5.22
CA LEU A 50 1.57 -17.22 -4.19
C LEU A 50 0.30 -17.96 -4.66
N LEU A 51 -0.11 -17.74 -5.91
CA LEU A 51 -1.27 -18.42 -6.49
C LEU A 51 -1.01 -19.92 -6.69
N ASP A 52 0.19 -20.30 -7.12
CA ASP A 52 0.60 -21.69 -7.26
C ASP A 52 0.68 -22.39 -5.89
N ALA A 53 1.20 -21.69 -4.87
CA ALA A 53 1.19 -22.17 -3.48
C ALA A 53 -0.23 -22.32 -2.91
N SER A 54 -1.18 -21.50 -3.37
CA SER A 54 -2.60 -21.60 -3.00
C SER A 54 -3.30 -22.81 -3.62
N ARG A 55 -2.94 -23.15 -4.87
CA ARG A 55 -3.52 -24.30 -5.59
C ARG A 55 -3.03 -25.65 -5.08
N LYS A 56 -1.81 -25.74 -4.55
CA LYS A 56 -1.29 -26.96 -3.88
C LYS A 56 -1.92 -27.10 -2.50
N ARG A 57 -3.17 -27.60 -2.47
CA ARG A 57 -3.91 -28.00 -1.27
C ARG A 57 -3.17 -29.13 -0.54
N GLU A 58 -2.37 -28.77 0.45
CA GLU A 58 -2.11 -29.51 1.70
C GLU A 58 -0.98 -28.78 2.44
N GLY A 59 -1.32 -27.99 3.47
CA GLY A 59 -0.35 -27.33 4.36
C GLY A 59 0.44 -26.13 3.81
N GLY A 60 0.69 -26.05 2.50
CA GLY A 60 1.57 -25.05 1.86
C GLY A 60 1.04 -23.61 1.82
N PHE A 61 -0.27 -23.41 1.67
CA PHE A 61 -0.84 -22.05 1.62
C PHE A 61 -0.77 -21.34 2.97
N ARG A 62 -1.02 -22.06 4.08
CA ARG A 62 -0.98 -21.48 5.43
C ARG A 62 0.44 -21.10 5.83
N SER A 63 1.43 -21.94 5.53
CA SER A 63 2.84 -21.59 5.74
C SER A 63 3.22 -20.41 4.86
N THR A 64 2.93 -20.45 3.55
CA THR A 64 3.22 -19.34 2.63
C THR A 64 2.58 -18.02 3.07
N LEU A 65 1.33 -18.05 3.53
CA LEU A 65 0.63 -16.87 4.04
C LEU A 65 1.21 -16.38 5.36
N MET A 66 1.65 -17.29 6.24
CA MET A 66 2.43 -16.94 7.43
C MET A 66 3.79 -16.32 7.07
N VAL A 67 4.49 -16.80 6.04
CA VAL A 67 5.75 -16.22 5.57
C VAL A 67 5.54 -14.85 4.92
N VAL A 68 4.48 -14.69 4.13
CA VAL A 68 4.11 -13.39 3.58
C VAL A 68 3.74 -12.44 4.70
N ALA A 69 2.96 -12.89 5.68
CA ALA A 69 2.56 -12.09 6.83
C ALA A 69 3.75 -11.75 7.73
N ASP A 70 4.64 -12.69 8.03
CA ASP A 70 5.85 -12.46 8.82
C ASP A 70 6.87 -11.62 8.05
N SER A 71 7.07 -11.86 6.75
CA SER A 71 7.90 -11.01 5.89
C SER A 71 7.34 -9.59 5.80
N ALA A 72 6.03 -9.44 5.58
CA ALA A 72 5.38 -8.13 5.58
C ALA A 72 5.49 -7.48 6.97
N TYR A 73 5.27 -8.24 8.04
CA TYR A 73 5.37 -7.71 9.39
C TYR A 73 6.80 -7.31 9.77
N GLN A 74 7.81 -8.12 9.44
CA GLN A 74 9.21 -7.83 9.77
C GLN A 74 9.86 -6.82 8.82
N ASN A 75 9.54 -6.85 7.52
CA ASN A 75 10.19 -6.00 6.53
C ASN A 75 9.43 -4.71 6.25
N ILE A 76 8.09 -4.74 6.27
CA ILE A 76 7.22 -3.62 5.92
C ILE A 76 6.75 -2.91 7.20
N PHE A 77 6.14 -3.61 8.17
CA PHE A 77 5.64 -2.99 9.42
C PHE A 77 6.76 -2.63 10.40
N ARG A 78 7.68 -3.54 10.72
CA ARG A 78 8.82 -3.22 11.61
C ARG A 78 9.87 -2.33 10.94
N LEU A 79 9.69 -1.97 9.66
CA LEU A 79 10.60 -1.16 8.85
C LEU A 79 12.06 -1.64 8.89
N ARG A 80 12.30 -2.90 9.28
CA ARG A 80 13.64 -3.38 9.68
C ARG A 80 14.62 -3.40 8.49
N ARG A 81 14.10 -3.52 7.27
CA ARG A 81 14.88 -3.45 6.02
C ARG A 81 14.61 -2.21 5.17
N ALA A 82 13.50 -1.51 5.38
CA ALA A 82 13.29 -0.17 4.83
C ALA A 82 14.19 0.87 5.54
N GLY A 83 14.42 0.71 6.85
CA GLY A 83 15.35 1.49 7.66
C GLY A 83 16.82 1.05 7.55
N ALA A 84 17.11 -0.14 7.01
CA ALA A 84 18.49 -0.61 6.83
C ALA A 84 19.34 0.25 5.85
N TRP A 85 18.73 1.23 5.19
CA TRP A 85 19.42 2.17 4.29
C TRP A 85 19.64 3.56 4.91
N CYS A 86 19.07 3.85 6.07
CA CYS A 86 19.34 5.07 6.81
C CYS A 86 18.93 4.88 8.27
N ASN A 87 19.91 4.75 9.17
CA ASN A 87 19.71 4.52 10.62
C ASN A 87 19.17 5.74 11.38
N GLU A 88 18.71 6.77 10.67
CA GLU A 88 18.20 7.99 11.25
C GLU A 88 16.74 7.79 11.68
N ALA A 89 16.48 7.82 12.99
CA ALA A 89 15.17 7.55 13.58
C ALA A 89 14.03 8.34 12.91
N VAL A 90 14.26 9.63 12.64
CA VAL A 90 13.30 10.54 12.00
C VAL A 90 12.87 10.05 10.60
N HIS A 91 13.78 9.45 9.84
CA HIS A 91 13.46 8.91 8.52
C HIS A 91 12.61 7.64 8.60
N VAL A 92 12.89 6.80 9.59
CA VAL A 92 12.12 5.58 9.86
C VAL A 92 10.72 5.95 10.32
N GLU A 93 10.58 6.89 11.25
CA GLU A 93 9.29 7.40 11.73
C GLU A 93 8.46 8.03 10.60
N GLY A 94 9.08 8.87 9.76
CA GLY A 94 8.40 9.45 8.60
C GLY A 94 7.86 8.38 7.65
N ARG A 95 8.65 7.34 7.35
CA ARG A 95 8.20 6.20 6.53
C ARG A 95 7.11 5.37 7.20
N ALA A 96 7.18 5.19 8.52
CA ALA A 96 6.17 4.48 9.30
C ALA A 96 4.81 5.16 9.18
N LEU A 97 4.79 6.48 9.36
CA LEU A 97 3.57 7.28 9.30
C LEU A 97 2.96 7.28 7.89
N VAL A 98 3.79 7.38 6.84
CA VAL A 98 3.31 7.22 5.45
C VAL A 98 2.72 5.83 5.23
N LEU A 99 3.39 4.77 5.69
CA LEU A 99 2.88 3.41 5.51
C LEU A 99 1.56 3.19 6.27
N TYR A 100 1.54 3.47 7.58
CA TYR A 100 0.37 3.23 8.42
C TYR A 100 -0.80 4.15 8.06
N GLY A 101 -0.53 5.41 7.74
CA GLY A 101 -1.53 6.33 7.23
C GLY A 101 -2.14 5.83 5.92
N SER A 102 -1.33 5.30 4.99
CA SER A 102 -1.83 4.75 3.72
C SER A 102 -2.70 3.50 3.91
N ILE A 103 -2.33 2.60 4.83
CA ILE A 103 -3.11 1.40 5.15
C ILE A 103 -4.43 1.80 5.81
N GLY A 104 -4.39 2.73 6.76
CA GLY A 104 -5.59 3.25 7.42
C GLY A 104 -6.56 3.90 6.43
N LEU A 105 -6.05 4.75 5.54
CA LEU A 105 -6.82 5.35 4.45
C LEU A 105 -7.48 4.28 3.58
N LEU A 106 -6.69 3.33 3.06
CA LEU A 106 -7.21 2.28 2.18
C LEU A 106 -8.33 1.47 2.84
N LEU A 107 -8.11 1.02 4.08
CA LEU A 107 -9.10 0.21 4.80
C LEU A 107 -10.34 1.03 5.14
N ALA A 108 -10.18 2.27 5.61
CA ALA A 108 -11.29 3.15 5.94
C ALA A 108 -12.14 3.49 4.71
N SER A 109 -11.51 3.80 3.56
CA SER A 109 -12.23 4.09 2.32
C SER A 109 -12.97 2.86 1.77
N ILE A 110 -12.36 1.66 1.79
CA ILE A 110 -13.02 0.41 1.34
C ILE A 110 -14.20 0.07 2.24
N LEU A 111 -13.97 0.03 3.56
CA LEU A 111 -15.03 -0.29 4.52
C LEU A 111 -16.13 0.78 4.51
N GLY A 112 -15.75 2.05 4.33
CA GLY A 112 -16.66 3.19 4.24
C GLY A 112 -17.57 3.08 3.01
N PHE A 113 -16.98 2.73 1.86
CA PHE A 113 -17.75 2.43 0.64
C PHE A 113 -18.75 1.29 0.87
N ILE A 114 -18.31 0.17 1.47
CA ILE A 114 -19.21 -0.96 1.76
C ILE A 114 -20.33 -0.54 2.72
N SER A 115 -19.98 0.13 3.82
CA SER A 115 -20.90 0.58 4.87
C SER A 115 -21.97 1.55 4.35
N ALA A 116 -21.58 2.48 3.47
CA ALA A 116 -22.51 3.43 2.85
C ALA A 116 -23.57 2.74 1.98
N HIS A 117 -23.22 1.62 1.32
CA HIS A 117 -24.13 0.87 0.46
C HIS A 117 -24.94 -0.20 1.22
N THR A 118 -24.48 -0.64 2.39
CA THR A 118 -25.25 -1.52 3.28
C THR A 118 -26.20 -0.75 4.22
N GLY A 119 -26.11 0.58 4.25
CA GLY A 119 -27.02 1.46 5.00
C GLY A 119 -26.67 1.61 6.48
N VAL A 120 -25.45 1.26 6.90
CA VAL A 120 -25.02 1.36 8.31
C VAL A 120 -24.42 2.75 8.56
N ILE A 121 -25.28 3.73 8.85
CA ILE A 121 -24.90 5.16 8.95
C ILE A 121 -23.84 5.40 10.03
N LEU A 122 -24.06 4.90 11.26
CA LEU A 122 -23.12 5.11 12.38
C LEU A 122 -21.71 4.60 12.08
N LEU A 123 -21.61 3.45 11.41
CA LEU A 123 -20.31 2.88 11.03
C LEU A 123 -19.64 3.73 9.95
N THR A 124 -20.42 4.32 9.03
CA THR A 124 -19.92 5.19 7.98
C THR A 124 -19.28 6.47 8.55
N ASP A 125 -19.90 7.10 9.55
CA ASP A 125 -19.35 8.29 10.20
C ASP A 125 -18.05 7.98 10.95
N VAL A 126 -18.00 6.85 11.66
CA VAL A 126 -16.76 6.40 12.33
C VAL A 126 -15.65 6.19 11.30
N LEU A 127 -15.97 5.58 10.16
CA LEU A 127 -14.99 5.32 9.10
C LEU A 127 -14.50 6.60 8.43
N LEU A 128 -15.35 7.61 8.23
CA LEU A 128 -14.92 8.94 7.78
C LEU A 128 -13.98 9.62 8.79
N GLY A 129 -14.25 9.46 10.09
CA GLY A 129 -13.34 9.94 11.15
C GLY A 129 -11.97 9.24 11.10
N VAL A 130 -11.96 7.91 10.93
CA VAL A 130 -10.72 7.12 10.78
C VAL A 130 -9.97 7.48 9.51
N GLU A 131 -10.68 7.69 8.39
CA GLU A 131 -10.10 8.13 7.12
C GLU A 131 -9.41 9.50 7.30
N SER A 132 -10.08 10.45 7.97
CA SER A 132 -9.51 11.76 8.27
C SER A 132 -8.23 11.68 9.10
N ALA A 133 -8.28 10.95 10.22
CA ALA A 133 -7.11 10.75 11.08
C ALA A 133 -5.96 10.07 10.32
N SER A 134 -6.27 9.07 9.49
CA SER A 134 -5.29 8.36 8.66
C SER A 134 -4.67 9.28 7.61
N GLY A 135 -5.47 10.17 7.00
CA GLY A 135 -5.01 11.20 6.06
C GLY A 135 -4.03 12.18 6.69
N LEU A 136 -4.31 12.62 7.93
CA LEU A 136 -3.39 13.47 8.69
C LEU A 136 -2.10 12.75 9.07
N VAL A 137 -2.18 11.50 9.52
CA VAL A 137 -0.99 10.66 9.81
C VAL A 137 -0.14 10.48 8.55
N PHE A 138 -0.78 10.21 7.41
CA PHE A 138 -0.12 10.09 6.11
C PHE A 138 0.60 11.38 5.70
N ALA A 139 -0.08 12.53 5.81
CA ALA A 139 0.49 13.84 5.51
C ALA A 139 1.65 14.20 6.46
N ALA A 140 1.52 13.89 7.76
CA ALA A 140 2.56 14.12 8.74
C ALA A 140 3.84 13.33 8.41
N GLY A 141 3.70 12.07 7.98
CA GLY A 141 4.83 11.27 7.49
C GLY A 141 5.53 11.92 6.30
N GLY A 142 4.75 12.37 5.30
CA GLY A 142 5.29 13.11 4.16
C GLY A 142 6.02 14.39 4.56
N PHE A 143 5.42 15.17 5.47
CA PHE A 143 5.98 16.42 5.98
C PHE A 143 7.32 16.19 6.69
N ILE A 144 7.41 15.19 7.58
CA ILE A 144 8.66 14.85 8.29
C ILE A 144 9.76 14.54 7.27
N LEU A 145 9.44 13.78 6.22
CA LEU A 145 10.42 13.42 5.20
C LEU A 145 10.87 14.62 4.36
N VAL A 146 9.96 15.53 4.00
CA VAL A 146 10.30 16.79 3.31
C VAL A 146 11.14 17.69 4.20
N PHE A 147 10.71 17.90 5.45
CA PHE A 147 11.38 18.76 6.43
C PHE A 147 12.81 18.30 6.69
N ARG A 148 13.01 16.99 6.87
CA ARG A 148 14.34 16.39 7.02
C ARG A 148 15.24 16.72 5.83
N ARG A 149 14.75 16.53 4.59
CA ARG A 149 15.52 16.84 3.39
C ARG A 149 15.80 18.32 3.23
N ALA A 150 14.87 19.19 3.63
CA ALA A 150 15.05 20.64 3.56
C ALA A 150 16.12 21.12 4.55
N ARG A 151 16.20 20.52 5.74
CA ARG A 151 17.15 20.85 6.80
C ARG A 151 18.56 20.30 6.56
N ALA A 152 18.67 19.05 6.09
CA ALA A 152 19.96 18.40 5.88
C ALA A 152 20.54 18.77 4.50
N THR A 153 21.46 19.73 4.46
CA THR A 153 22.12 20.21 3.23
C THR A 153 22.73 19.10 2.39
N ASN A 154 23.39 18.14 3.04
CA ASN A 154 24.00 16.97 2.38
C ASN A 154 22.95 16.10 1.67
N ILE A 155 21.78 15.92 2.28
CA ILE A 155 20.68 15.13 1.70
C ILE A 155 20.02 15.92 0.57
N ARG A 156 19.78 17.23 0.79
CA ARG A 156 19.19 18.11 -0.22
C ARG A 156 19.99 18.12 -1.52
N ALA A 157 21.32 18.16 -1.42
CA ALA A 157 22.22 18.21 -2.57
C ALA A 157 22.12 16.97 -3.48
N VAL A 158 21.74 15.82 -2.93
CA VAL A 158 21.63 14.55 -3.67
C VAL A 158 20.18 14.11 -3.91
N THR A 159 19.20 14.91 -3.49
CA THR A 159 17.78 14.58 -3.66
C THR A 159 17.31 14.97 -5.05
N HIS A 160 16.82 14.00 -5.81
CA HIS A 160 16.22 14.24 -7.12
C HIS A 160 14.88 14.98 -7.01
N LEU A 161 14.54 15.75 -8.04
CA LEU A 161 13.27 16.47 -8.13
C LEU A 161 12.07 15.53 -7.94
N ASP A 162 12.15 14.32 -8.48
CA ASP A 162 11.09 13.32 -8.39
C ASP A 162 10.72 12.96 -6.95
N THR A 163 11.70 12.94 -6.06
CA THR A 163 11.45 12.61 -4.65
C THR A 163 10.77 13.77 -3.90
N TRP A 164 10.99 15.02 -4.33
CA TRP A 164 10.23 16.17 -3.83
C TRP A 164 8.80 16.14 -4.31
N VAL A 165 8.58 15.82 -5.59
CA VAL A 165 7.24 15.69 -6.18
C VAL A 165 6.46 14.59 -5.48
N LEU A 166 7.02 13.40 -5.31
CA LEU A 166 6.36 12.29 -4.62
C LEU A 166 5.92 12.68 -3.21
N HIS A 167 6.81 13.30 -2.42
CA HIS A 167 6.47 13.66 -1.05
C HIS A 167 5.46 14.80 -0.96
N SER A 168 5.49 15.74 -1.90
CA SER A 168 4.50 16.81 -1.99
C SER A 168 3.12 16.25 -2.35
N LEU A 169 3.06 15.27 -3.26
CA LEU A 169 1.83 14.56 -3.60
C LEU A 169 1.29 13.76 -2.40
N ILE A 170 2.16 13.12 -1.62
CA ILE A 170 1.78 12.43 -0.36
C ILE A 170 1.12 13.40 0.62
N ILE A 171 1.73 14.56 0.86
CA ILE A 171 1.20 15.59 1.76
C ILE A 171 -0.14 16.10 1.23
N LEU A 172 -0.19 16.47 -0.05
CA LEU A 172 -1.39 17.02 -0.68
C LEU A 172 -2.54 16.00 -0.64
N PHE A 173 -2.26 14.73 -0.92
CA PHE A 173 -3.27 13.67 -0.87
C PHE A 173 -3.80 13.46 0.56
N GLY A 174 -2.91 13.38 1.55
CA GLY A 174 -3.32 13.20 2.95
C GLY A 174 -4.17 14.36 3.47
N VAL A 175 -3.79 15.60 3.16
CA VAL A 175 -4.56 16.79 3.54
C VAL A 175 -5.89 16.87 2.80
N ALA A 176 -5.90 16.63 1.49
CA ALA A 176 -7.13 16.65 0.69
C ALA A 176 -8.12 15.57 1.17
N SER A 177 -7.63 14.35 1.41
CA SER A 177 -8.44 13.25 1.96
C SER A 177 -9.00 13.61 3.33
N ALA A 178 -8.19 14.13 4.25
CA ALA A 178 -8.69 14.55 5.56
C ALA A 178 -9.76 15.64 5.48
N LEU A 179 -9.55 16.64 4.63
CA LEU A 179 -10.55 17.69 4.37
C LEU A 179 -11.83 17.12 3.77
N SER A 180 -11.71 16.19 2.81
CA SER A 180 -12.86 15.52 2.20
C SER A 180 -13.68 14.74 3.24
N SER A 181 -13.03 13.97 4.11
CA SER A 181 -13.75 13.16 5.10
C SER A 181 -14.38 14.03 6.20
N VAL A 182 -13.69 15.07 6.67
CA VAL A 182 -14.28 16.07 7.60
C VAL A 182 -15.47 16.78 6.97
N TYR A 183 -15.34 17.18 5.71
CA TYR A 183 -16.44 17.82 5.00
C TYR A 183 -17.63 16.85 4.82
N GLY A 184 -17.37 15.58 4.55
CA GLY A 184 -18.39 14.53 4.48
C GLY A 184 -19.13 14.30 5.81
N LEU A 185 -18.44 14.41 6.94
CA LEU A 185 -19.05 14.35 8.27
C LEU A 185 -20.00 15.53 8.54
N VAL A 186 -19.63 16.74 8.10
CA VAL A 186 -20.44 17.95 8.31
C VAL A 186 -21.58 18.04 7.28
N ASN A 187 -21.35 17.57 6.05
CA ASN A 187 -22.27 17.69 4.92
C ASN A 187 -22.46 16.33 4.21
N PRO A 188 -23.20 15.38 4.82
CA PRO A 188 -23.30 14.00 4.32
C PRO A 188 -23.97 13.86 2.95
N THR A 189 -24.70 14.88 2.50
CA THR A 189 -25.35 14.91 1.17
C THR A 189 -24.44 15.46 0.07
N ALA A 190 -23.29 16.02 0.40
CA ALA A 190 -22.40 16.72 -0.54
C ALA A 190 -21.32 15.79 -1.13
N VAL A 191 -21.77 14.73 -1.79
CA VAL A 191 -20.92 13.63 -2.29
C VAL A 191 -20.00 14.06 -3.45
N ALA A 192 -20.32 15.14 -4.16
CA ALA A 192 -19.49 15.74 -5.21
C ALA A 192 -18.89 17.09 -4.80
N SER A 193 -18.49 17.22 -3.53
CA SER A 193 -17.89 18.45 -3.02
C SER A 193 -16.49 18.71 -3.61
N ALA A 194 -16.09 19.99 -3.66
CA ALA A 194 -14.77 20.37 -4.16
C ALA A 194 -13.60 19.67 -3.43
N PRO A 195 -13.61 19.49 -2.09
CA PRO A 195 -12.57 18.72 -1.39
C PRO A 195 -12.50 17.25 -1.84
N HIS A 196 -13.65 16.63 -2.11
CA HIS A 196 -13.71 15.25 -2.59
C HIS A 196 -13.17 15.14 -4.02
N ILE A 197 -13.55 16.05 -4.92
CA ILE A 197 -13.01 16.11 -6.29
C ILE A 197 -11.50 16.33 -6.27
N LEU A 198 -11.00 17.25 -5.45
CA LEU A 198 -9.57 17.49 -5.29
C LEU A 198 -8.85 16.21 -4.84
N THR A 199 -9.42 15.48 -3.87
CA THR A 199 -8.88 14.19 -3.41
C THR A 199 -8.75 13.19 -4.56
N LEU A 200 -9.77 13.08 -5.42
CA LEU A 200 -9.76 12.17 -6.57
C LEU A 200 -8.75 12.57 -7.65
N VAL A 201 -8.59 13.87 -7.91
CA VAL A 201 -7.58 14.38 -8.85
C VAL A 201 -6.18 14.09 -8.33
N VAL A 202 -5.91 14.41 -7.06
CA VAL A 202 -4.59 14.20 -6.45
C VAL A 202 -4.26 12.71 -6.36
N LEU A 203 -5.24 11.87 -5.98
CA LEU A 203 -5.08 10.41 -6.04
C LEU A 203 -4.74 9.94 -7.44
N GLY A 204 -5.42 10.46 -8.45
CA GLY A 204 -5.16 10.08 -9.84
C GLY A 204 -3.75 10.45 -10.29
N VAL A 205 -3.31 11.67 -9.98
CA VAL A 205 -1.93 12.10 -10.23
C VAL A 205 -0.92 11.23 -9.48
N LEU A 206 -1.18 10.93 -8.20
CA LEU A 206 -0.31 10.07 -7.39
C LEU A 206 -0.18 8.65 -7.97
N LEU A 207 -1.30 8.03 -8.37
CA LEU A 207 -1.31 6.70 -8.98
C LEU A 207 -0.61 6.66 -10.33
N LEU A 208 -0.79 7.68 -11.17
CA LEU A 208 -0.11 7.78 -12.47
C LEU A 208 1.39 8.07 -12.32
N TYR A 209 1.78 8.79 -11.27
CA TYR A 209 3.17 9.14 -11.00
C TYR A 209 3.95 8.02 -10.27
N ALA A 210 3.27 7.23 -9.43
CA ALA A 210 3.86 6.14 -8.65
C ALA A 210 4.81 5.21 -9.45
N PRO A 211 4.45 4.74 -10.67
CA PRO A 211 5.30 3.91 -11.54
C PRO A 211 6.66 4.53 -11.91
N PHE A 212 6.77 5.86 -11.90
CA PHE A 212 7.96 6.59 -12.31
C PHE A 212 8.78 7.10 -11.12
N SER A 213 8.26 6.93 -9.90
CA SER A 213 8.88 7.38 -8.66
C SER A 213 9.70 6.28 -7.98
N GLU A 214 10.40 6.65 -6.90
CA GLU A 214 11.10 5.71 -6.00
C GLU A 214 10.16 4.63 -5.42
N LEU A 215 8.84 4.86 -5.40
CA LEU A 215 7.87 3.88 -4.93
C LEU A 215 7.93 2.57 -5.72
N THR A 216 8.16 2.63 -7.02
CA THR A 216 8.28 1.44 -7.88
C THR A 216 9.47 0.57 -7.47
N PHE A 217 10.60 1.21 -7.18
CA PHE A 217 11.79 0.50 -6.70
C PHE A 217 11.54 -0.14 -5.33
N LEU A 218 10.84 0.57 -4.43
CA LEU A 218 10.48 0.04 -3.11
C LEU A 218 9.54 -1.16 -3.20
N ILE A 219 8.52 -1.09 -4.06
CA ILE A 219 7.58 -2.19 -4.29
C ILE A 219 8.30 -3.40 -4.88
N TRP A 220 9.12 -3.20 -5.93
CA TRP A 220 9.91 -4.28 -6.53
C TRP A 220 10.84 -4.95 -5.52
N LYS A 221 11.60 -4.16 -4.76
CA LYS A 221 12.55 -4.67 -3.77
C LYS A 221 11.83 -5.40 -2.63
N GLY A 222 10.71 -4.86 -2.15
CA GLY A 222 9.86 -5.51 -1.16
C GLY A 222 9.35 -6.86 -1.64
N ALA A 223 8.87 -6.93 -2.88
CA ALA A 223 8.43 -8.18 -3.50
C ALA A 223 9.57 -9.21 -3.63
N LEU A 224 10.76 -8.77 -4.03
CA LEU A 224 11.94 -9.63 -4.17
C LEU A 224 12.37 -10.22 -2.83
N ILE A 225 12.41 -9.40 -1.78
CA ILE A 225 12.76 -9.86 -0.42
C ILE A 225 11.77 -10.91 0.06
N THR A 226 10.47 -10.67 -0.13
CA THR A 226 9.42 -11.61 0.26
C THR A 226 9.54 -12.92 -0.50
N LEU A 227 9.79 -12.87 -1.82
CA LEU A 227 10.01 -14.08 -2.62
C LEU A 227 11.21 -14.88 -2.11
N LYS A 228 12.34 -14.21 -1.81
CA LYS A 228 13.53 -14.87 -1.24
C LYS A 228 13.24 -15.52 0.12
N GLY A 229 12.43 -14.88 0.95
CA GLY A 229 11.96 -15.45 2.23
C GLY A 229 11.17 -16.73 2.02
N ILE A 230 10.15 -16.69 1.14
CA ILE A 230 9.30 -17.85 0.81
C ILE A 230 10.15 -19.01 0.27
N ARG A 231 11.06 -18.75 -0.66
CA ARG A 231 11.94 -19.80 -1.24
C ARG A 231 12.89 -20.40 -0.20
N GLY A 232 13.46 -19.58 0.68
CA GLY A 232 14.35 -20.06 1.73
C GLY A 232 13.64 -20.95 2.75
N GLU A 233 12.37 -20.69 3.04
CA GLU A 233 11.58 -21.57 3.91
C GLU A 233 11.14 -22.86 3.22
N ALA A 234 10.76 -22.79 1.94
CA ALA A 234 10.44 -23.99 1.16
C ALA A 234 11.62 -24.98 1.13
N GLN A 235 12.84 -24.48 0.90
CA GLN A 235 14.06 -25.30 0.93
C GLN A 235 14.33 -25.92 2.32
N ARG A 236 14.07 -25.17 3.40
CA ARG A 236 14.20 -25.69 4.77
C ARG A 236 13.17 -26.79 5.05
N ALA A 237 11.93 -26.60 4.61
CA ALA A 237 10.88 -27.61 4.74
C ALA A 237 11.26 -28.90 4.00
N GLU A 238 11.73 -28.83 2.75
CA GLU A 238 12.19 -29.99 1.97
C GLU A 238 13.37 -30.71 2.67
N SER A 239 14.39 -29.98 3.12
CA SER A 239 15.54 -30.58 3.83
C SER A 239 15.16 -31.26 5.16
N SER A 240 14.09 -30.82 5.82
CA SER A 240 13.59 -31.40 7.08
C SER A 240 12.78 -32.69 6.86
N VAL A 241 12.20 -32.86 5.68
CA VAL A 241 11.48 -34.08 5.28
C VAL A 241 12.46 -35.18 4.92
N ASP A 242 13.52 -34.85 4.17
CA ASP A 242 14.60 -35.81 3.84
C ASP A 242 15.32 -36.30 5.10
N SER A 243 15.57 -35.41 6.07
CA SER A 243 16.23 -35.75 7.34
C SER A 243 15.42 -36.72 8.21
N ARG A 244 14.07 -36.69 8.12
CA ARG A 244 13.17 -37.63 8.82
C ARG A 244 13.00 -38.95 8.08
N GLY A 245 13.18 -38.95 6.75
CA GLY A 245 13.18 -40.17 5.93
C GLY A 245 14.40 -41.05 6.16
N THR A 246 15.55 -40.47 6.52
CA THR A 246 16.79 -41.20 6.81
C THR A 246 16.85 -41.81 8.21
N THR A 247 16.02 -41.39 9.17
CA THR A 247 16.04 -41.91 10.55
C THR A 247 15.18 -43.16 10.78
N LEU A 248 14.39 -43.61 9.79
CA LEU A 248 13.56 -44.83 9.90
C LEU A 248 14.14 -46.03 9.14
N GLY A 249 15.30 -45.88 8.50
CA GLY A 249 15.97 -46.94 7.72
C GLY A 249 17.26 -47.47 8.34
N GLY A 250 17.39 -47.42 9.67
CA GLY A 250 18.67 -47.73 10.34
C GLY A 250 18.52 -48.21 11.78
N GLN A 251 17.67 -49.21 12.02
CA GLN A 251 17.84 -50.11 13.15
C GLN A 251 17.64 -51.55 12.65
N HIS A 252 18.78 -52.19 12.39
CA HIS A 252 18.93 -53.64 12.45
C HIS A 252 18.76 -54.10 13.89
#